data_AF-A0A945AZ62-F1
#
_entry.id   AF-A0A945AZ62-F1
#
_cell.length_a   1.000
_cell.length_b   1.000
_cell.length_c   1.000
_cell.angle_alpha   90.00
_cell.angle_beta   90.00
_cell.angle_gamma   90.00
#
_symmetry.space_group_name_H-M   'P 1'
#
loop_
_entity.id
_entity.type
_entity.pdbx_description
1 polymer ?
#
loop_
_entity_poly.entity_id
_entity_poly.type
_entity_poly.pdbx_seq_one_letter_code
_entity_poly.pdbx_strand_id
1 'polypeptide(L)' 'IQDYYAIQASWYSRGVYQLTKKNVDFLFVFIEKYAPHSIRVVPVSAGDLKYGLQKIKSAVNNISNANK' A
#
# COMPACT_ATOMS: atom_id res chain seq x y z
N ILE A 1 -0.29 7.94 6.60
CA ILE A 1 0.71 8.02 5.50
C ILE A 1 0.06 8.77 4.32
N GLN A 2 0.77 9.36 3.35
CA GLN A 2 0.09 10.06 2.22
C GLN A 2 -0.72 9.04 1.36
N ASP A 3 -1.86 9.46 0.81
CA ASP A 3 -2.85 8.57 0.15
C ASP A 3 -2.26 7.55 -0.84
N TYR A 4 -1.28 7.95 -1.65
CA TYR A 4 -0.66 7.06 -2.64
C TYR A 4 0.20 5.95 -2.00
N TYR A 5 0.87 6.23 -0.88
CA TYR A 5 1.64 5.21 -0.15
C TYR A 5 0.73 4.16 0.47
N ALA A 6 -0.44 4.55 0.98
CA ALA A 6 -1.43 3.62 1.50
C ALA A 6 -1.93 2.68 0.39
N ILE A 7 -2.26 3.22 -0.79
CA ILE A 7 -2.70 2.43 -1.95
C ILE A 7 -1.60 1.47 -2.41
N GLN A 8 -0.35 1.96 -2.50
CA GLN A 8 0.80 1.14 -2.90
C GLN A 8 1.00 -0.04 -1.93
N ALA A 9 1.04 0.23 -0.62
CA ALA A 9 1.19 -0.80 0.40
C ALA A 9 0.04 -1.82 0.35
N SER A 10 -1.19 -1.37 0.16
CA SER A 10 -2.36 -2.24 0.03
C SER A 10 -2.30 -3.14 -1.21
N TRP A 11 -1.81 -2.64 -2.35
CA TRP A 11 -1.65 -3.46 -3.57
C TRP A 11 -0.66 -4.59 -3.38
N TYR A 12 0.54 -4.28 -2.87
CA TYR A 12 1.56 -5.30 -2.62
C TYR A 12 1.10 -6.31 -1.57
N SER A 13 0.56 -5.83 -0.45
CA SER A 13 0.06 -6.70 0.62
C SER A 13 -1.05 -7.63 0.13
N ARG A 14 -1.98 -7.11 -0.69
CA ARG A 14 -3.02 -7.91 -1.35
C ARG A 14 -2.43 -8.97 -2.28
N GLY A 15 -1.45 -8.61 -3.10
CA GLY A 15 -0.79 -9.55 -4.01
C GLY A 15 -0.10 -10.69 -3.27
N VAL A 16 0.67 -10.37 -2.22
CA VAL A 16 1.34 -11.38 -1.38
C VAL A 16 0.31 -12.30 -0.72
N TYR A 17 -0.77 -11.75 -0.16
CA TYR A 17 -1.83 -12.57 0.44
C TYR A 17 -2.50 -13.48 -0.60
N GLN A 18 -2.77 -12.99 -1.81
CA GLN A 18 -3.40 -13.79 -2.86
C GLN A 18 -2.56 -15.02 -3.23
N LEU A 19 -1.23 -14.86 -3.30
CA LEU A 19 -0.27 -15.90 -3.65
C LEU A 19 0.04 -16.86 -2.48
N THR A 20 0.13 -16.33 -1.26
CA THR A 20 0.69 -17.07 -0.11
C THR A 20 -0.32 -17.41 0.98
N LYS A 21 -1.51 -16.79 0.95
CA LYS A 21 -2.52 -16.80 2.02
C LYS A 21 -2.00 -16.31 3.37
N LYS A 22 -0.90 -15.56 3.38
CA LYS A 22 -0.30 -14.96 4.59
C LYS A 22 -0.47 -13.45 4.58
N ASN A 23 -0.80 -12.89 5.74
CA ASN A 23 -0.72 -11.46 5.97
C ASN A 23 0.74 -11.06 6.15
N VAL A 24 1.07 -9.82 5.76
CA VAL A 24 2.43 -9.29 5.85
C VAL A 24 2.41 -7.92 6.48
N ASP A 25 3.45 -7.63 7.24
CA ASP A 25 3.80 -6.28 7.61
C ASP A 25 4.42 -5.58 6.41
N PHE A 26 4.04 -4.31 6.21
CA PHE A 26 4.59 -3.49 5.14
C PHE A 26 5.37 -2.32 5.74
N LEU A 27 6.58 -2.12 5.25
CA LEU A 27 7.51 -1.09 5.72
C LEU A 27 7.93 -0.22 4.54
N PHE A 28 7.84 1.10 4.68
CA PHE A 28 8.52 2.02 3.79
C PHE A 28 9.88 2.39 4.36
N VAL A 29 10.91 2.31 3.51
CA VAL A 29 12.26 2.77 3.85
C VAL A 29 12.57 4.00 3.00
N PHE A 30 12.67 5.15 3.67
CA PHE A 30 13.04 6.41 3.05
C PHE A 30 14.52 6.69 3.29
N ILE A 31 15.26 6.92 2.22
CA ILE A 31 16.71 7.19 2.26
C ILE A 31 16.93 8.59 1.71
N GLU A 32 17.47 9.49 2.54
CA GLU A 32 17.84 10.83 2.13
C GLU A 32 19.03 10.77 1.16
N LYS A 33 18.84 11.36 -0.02
CA LYS A 33 19.82 11.27 -1.11
C LYS A 33 21.10 12.05 -0.79
N TYR A 34 20.98 13.18 -0.11
CA TYR A 34 22.08 14.09 0.15
C TYR A 34 22.47 14.10 1.63
N ALA A 35 23.70 14.52 1.91
CA ALA A 35 24.20 14.62 3.27
C ALA A 35 23.51 15.78 4.04
N PRO A 36 23.24 15.61 5.35
CA PRO A 36 23.46 14.40 6.13
C PRO A 36 22.46 13.30 5.77
N HIS A 37 22.95 12.10 5.48
CA HIS A 37 22.08 10.96 5.15
C HIS A 37 21.20 10.61 6.34
N SER A 38 19.93 10.36 6.06
CA SER A 38 18.93 9.93 7.04
C SER A 38 18.16 8.75 6.47
N ILE A 39 17.99 7.70 7.28
CA ILE A 39 17.19 6.53 6.94
C ILE A 39 16.00 6.51 7.89
N ARG A 40 14.78 6.52 7.33
CA ARG A 40 13.54 6.40 8.08
C ARG A 40 12.80 5.15 7.67
N VAL A 41 12.52 4.28 8.63
CA VAL A 41 11.68 3.10 8.44
C VAL A 41 10.30 3.41 9.02
N VAL A 42 9.27 3.36 8.18
CA VAL A 42 7.91 3.70 8.55
C VAL A 42 7.01 2.48 8.33
N PRO A 43 6.51 1.83 9.41
CA PRO A 43 5.52 0.77 9.27
C PRO A 43 4.19 1.35 8.81
N VAL A 44 3.52 0.61 7.92
CA VAL A 44 2.18 0.95 7.48
C VAL A 44 1.18 0.43 8.51
N SER A 45 0.32 1.31 9.00
CA SER A 45 -0.70 0.91 9.97
C SER A 45 -1.78 0.05 9.32
N ALA A 46 -2.47 -0.77 10.12
CA ALA A 46 -3.66 -1.49 9.67
C ALA A 46 -4.76 -0.55 9.15
N GLY A 47 -4.84 0.67 9.70
CA GLY A 47 -5.77 1.71 9.25
C GLY A 47 -5.46 2.19 7.83
N ASP A 48 -4.18 2.49 7.54
CA ASP A 48 -3.72 2.87 6.21
C ASP A 48 -3.97 1.74 5.19
N LEU A 49 -3.69 0.48 5.58
CA LEU A 49 -3.96 -0.68 4.71
C LEU A 49 -5.45 -0.84 4.39
N LYS A 50 -6.32 -0.68 5.38
CA LYS A 50 -7.77 -0.73 5.19
C LYS A 50 -8.25 0.38 4.26
N TYR A 51 -7.74 1.59 4.43
CA TYR A 51 -8.04 2.73 3.56
C TYR A 51 -7.63 2.46 2.11
N GLY A 52 -6.38 2.02 1.89
CA GLY A 52 -5.89 1.69 0.55
C GLY A 52 -6.68 0.55 -0.11
N LEU A 53 -7.07 -0.48 0.64
CA LEU A 53 -7.92 -1.57 0.13
C LEU A 53 -9.31 -1.08 -0.31
N GLN A 54 -9.92 -0.14 0.43
CA GLN A 54 -11.19 0.47 0.03
C GLN A 54 -11.06 1.24 -1.28
N LYS A 55 -9.99 2.03 -1.46
CA LYS A 55 -9.71 2.74 -2.70
C LYS A 55 -9.49 1.79 -3.87
N ILE A 56 -8.73 0.71 -3.67
CA ILE A 56 -8.52 -0.34 -4.67
C ILE A 56 -9.86 -0.97 -5.08
N LYS A 57 -10.69 -1.35 -4.11
CA LYS A 57 -12.01 -1.93 -4.39
C LYS A 57 -12.90 -0.98 -5.19
N SER A 58 -12.92 0.30 -4.83
CA SER A 58 -13.67 1.32 -5.58
C SER A 58 -13.15 1.46 -7.01
N ALA A 59 -11.83 1.51 -7.21
CA ALA A 59 -11.23 1.60 -8.54
C ALA A 59 -11.57 0.38 -9.41
N VAL A 60 -11.44 -0.84 -8.87
CA VAL A 60 -11.76 -2.09 -9.57
C VAL A 60 -13.25 -2.17 -9.94
N ASN A 61 -14.14 -1.77 -9.04
CA ASN A 61 -15.58 -1.74 -9.31
C ASN A 61 -15.92 -0.74 -10.43
N ASN A 62 -15.33 0.45 -10.39
CA ASN A 62 -15.56 1.47 -11.41
C ASN A 62 -15.09 1.02 -12.79
N ILE A 63 -13.92 0.37 -12.88
CA ILE A 63 -13.41 -0.20 -14.13
C ILE A 63 -14.35 -1.30 -14.64
N SER A 64 -14.81 -2.18 -13.75
CA SER A 64 -15.71 -3.28 -14.11
C SER A 64 -17.07 -2.78 -14.62
N ASN A 65 -17.58 -1.68 -14.07
CA ASN A 65 -18.83 -1.05 -14.50
C ASN A 65 -18.67 -0.22 -15.78
N ALA A 66 -17.48 0.35 -16.04
CA ALA A 66 -17.20 1.04 -17.29
C ALA A 66 -17.07 0.09 -18.49
N ASN A 67 -16.75 -1.18 -18.22
CA ASN A 67 -16.64 -2.24 -19.21
C ASN A 67 -17.95 -3.06 -19.37
N LYS A 68 -19.04 -2.66 -18.72
CA LYS A 68 -20.39 -3.22 -18.90
C LYS A 68 -21.20 -2.32 -19.82
#